data_AF-A0A2Z4UNA4-F1
#
_entry.id   AF-A0A2Z4UNA4-F1
#
_cell.length_a   1.000
_cell.length_b   1.000
_cell.length_c   1.000
_cell.angle_alpha   90.00
_cell.angle_beta   90.00
_cell.angle_gamma   90.00
#
_symmetry.space_group_name_H-M   'P 1'
#
loop_
_entity.id
_entity.type
_entity.pdbx_description
1 polymer ?
#
loop_
_entity_poly.entity_id
_entity_poly.type
_entity_poly.pdbx_seq_one_letter_code
_entity_poly.pdbx_strand_id
1 'polypeptide(L)'
;MELNTDLIATVAASALALMMGWFGLRIMAERIKAKGLGPYNLQGLGLVLLLPTILMLLVVSDEMPTEVIATLLGGVAGYIFGRGDDKPPRPKDPK
;
A
#
# COMPACT_ATOMS: atom_id res chain seq x y z
N MET A 1 -29.44 23.21 -4.58
CA MET A 1 -28.83 22.12 -3.79
C MET A 1 -27.34 22.40 -3.82
N GLU A 2 -26.79 23.00 -2.77
CA GLU A 2 -25.35 23.21 -2.69
C GLU A 2 -24.70 21.86 -2.42
N LEU A 3 -23.83 21.42 -3.32
CA LEU A 3 -23.07 20.20 -3.12
C LEU A 3 -21.93 20.51 -2.14
N ASN A 4 -21.89 19.76 -1.04
CA ASN A 4 -20.78 19.84 -0.07
C ASN A 4 -19.51 19.25 -0.71
N THR A 5 -18.48 20.07 -0.89
CA THR A 5 -17.18 19.68 -1.45
C THR A 5 -16.56 18.50 -0.69
N ASP A 6 -16.71 18.44 0.64
CA ASP A 6 -16.15 17.39 1.48
C ASP A 6 -16.85 16.05 1.22
N LEU A 7 -18.17 16.09 0.98
CA LEU A 7 -18.94 14.92 0.60
C LEU A 7 -18.50 14.41 -0.78
N ILE A 8 -18.25 15.29 -1.74
CA ILE A 8 -17.73 14.89 -3.07
C ILE A 8 -16.36 14.22 -2.91
N ALA A 9 -15.45 14.84 -2.15
CA ALA A 9 -14.11 14.31 -1.93
C ALA A 9 -14.16 12.92 -1.28
N THR A 10 -14.99 12.74 -0.26
CA THR A 10 -15.18 11.45 0.43
C THR A 10 -15.74 10.38 -0.50
N VAL A 11 -16.76 10.71 -1.31
CA VAL A 11 -17.35 9.76 -2.27
C VAL A 11 -16.34 9.39 -3.36
N ALA A 12 -15.60 10.36 -3.90
CA ALA A 12 -14.58 10.13 -4.90
C ALA A 12 -13.43 9.26 -4.37
N ALA A 13 -12.94 9.56 -3.16
CA ALA A 13 -11.89 8.79 -2.50
C ALA A 13 -12.34 7.36 -2.19
N SER A 14 -13.58 7.18 -1.75
CA SER A 14 -14.17 5.86 -1.49
C SER A 14 -14.26 5.04 -2.78
N ALA A 15 -14.73 5.64 -3.88
CA ALA A 15 -14.79 4.97 -5.17
C ALA A 15 -13.39 4.57 -5.66
N LEU A 16 -12.40 5.46 -5.52
CA LEU A 16 -11.01 5.17 -5.89
C LEU A 16 -10.42 4.06 -5.02
N ALA A 17 -10.63 4.10 -3.69
CA ALA A 17 -10.16 3.08 -2.76
C ALA A 17 -10.74 1.70 -3.09
N LEU A 18 -12.04 1.63 -3.39
CA LEU A 18 -12.71 0.40 -3.82
C LEU A 18 -12.16 -0.11 -5.15
N MET A 19 -11.93 0.77 -6.13
CA MET A 19 -11.30 0.40 -7.40
C MET A 19 -9.89 -0.16 -7.17
N MET A 20 -9.05 0.53 -6.40
CA MET A 20 -7.69 0.09 -6.09
C MET A 20 -7.69 -1.28 -5.38
N GLY A 21 -8.55 -1.46 -4.37
CA GLY A 21 -8.68 -2.72 -3.65
C GLY A 21 -9.17 -3.85 -4.57
N TRP A 22 -10.24 -3.62 -5.33
CA TRP A 22 -10.82 -4.63 -6.22
C TRP A 22 -9.87 -5.06 -7.33
N PHE A 23 -9.31 -4.10 -8.07
CA PHE A 23 -8.36 -4.39 -9.15
C PHE A 23 -7.07 -5.00 -8.60
N GLY A 24 -6.55 -4.47 -7.49
CA GLY A 24 -5.37 -5.00 -6.84
C GLY A 24 -5.55 -6.45 -6.40
N LEU A 25 -6.67 -6.76 -5.73
CA LEU A 25 -6.98 -8.12 -5.28
C LEU A 25 -7.15 -9.07 -6.46
N ARG A 26 -7.78 -8.64 -7.56
CA ARG A 26 -7.91 -9.44 -8.77
C ARG A 26 -6.54 -9.79 -9.38
N ILE A 27 -5.66 -8.79 -9.55
CA ILE A 27 -4.30 -8.99 -10.05
C ILE A 27 -3.53 -9.95 -9.12
N MET A 28 -3.66 -9.76 -7.81
CA MET A 28 -2.99 -10.61 -6.83
C MET A 28 -3.53 -12.04 -6.84
N ALA A 29 -4.84 -12.23 -7.00
CA ALA A 29 -5.43 -13.56 -7.10
C ALA A 29 -4.88 -14.34 -8.29
N GLU A 30 -4.70 -13.70 -9.45
CA GLU A 30 -4.07 -14.31 -10.62
C GLU A 30 -2.60 -14.66 -10.36
N ARG A 31 -1.84 -13.73 -9.75
CA ARG A 31 -0.42 -13.98 -9.41
C ARG A 31 -0.23 -15.08 -8.37
N ILE A 32 -1.12 -15.17 -7.38
CA ILE A 32 -1.09 -16.20 -6.34
C ILE A 32 -1.46 -17.56 -6.94
N LYS A 33 -2.45 -17.63 -7.82
CA LYS A 33 -2.76 -18.87 -8.56
C LYS A 33 -1.56 -19.35 -9.38
N ALA A 34 -0.82 -18.43 -10.01
CA ALA A 34 0.30 -18.78 -10.87
C ALA A 34 1.60 -19.12 -10.12
N LYS A 35 1.89 -18.44 -9.01
CA LYS A 35 3.20 -18.49 -8.32
C LYS A 35 3.13 -18.75 -6.82
N GLY A 36 1.95 -18.96 -6.25
CA GLY A 36 1.72 -19.16 -4.83
C GLY A 36 1.88 -17.89 -3.98
N LEU A 37 1.82 -18.04 -2.65
CA LEU A 37 2.03 -16.97 -1.67
C LEU A 37 3.53 -16.77 -1.35
N GLY A 38 4.33 -16.52 -2.38
CA GLY A 38 5.73 -16.15 -2.19
C GLY A 38 5.91 -14.77 -1.57
N PRO A 39 7.14 -14.41 -1.12
CA PRO A 39 7.42 -13.13 -0.45
C PRO A 39 6.95 -11.90 -1.22
N TYR A 40 7.17 -11.88 -2.53
CA TYR A 40 6.71 -10.79 -3.41
C TYR A 40 5.19 -10.70 -3.52
N ASN A 41 4.49 -11.83 -3.52
CA ASN A 41 3.03 -11.82 -3.62
C ASN A 41 2.38 -11.44 -2.28
N LEU A 42 2.95 -11.85 -1.16
CA LEU A 42 2.55 -11.37 0.17
C LEU A 42 2.79 -9.87 0.33
N GLN A 43 3.93 -9.37 -0.17
CA GLN A 43 4.20 -7.93 -0.23
C GLN A 43 3.18 -7.19 -1.09
N GLY A 44 2.86 -7.72 -2.28
CA GLY A 44 1.85 -7.15 -3.16
C GLY A 44 0.46 -7.09 -2.51
N LEU A 45 0.04 -8.16 -1.83
CA LEU A 45 -1.22 -8.16 -1.07
C LEU A 45 -1.23 -7.08 0.02
N GLY A 46 -0.14 -6.92 0.77
CA GLY A 46 -0.03 -5.87 1.77
C GLY A 46 -0.19 -4.47 1.18
N LEU A 47 0.41 -4.19 0.01
CA LEU A 47 0.25 -2.90 -0.68
C LEU A 47 -1.18 -2.65 -1.15
N VAL A 48 -1.83 -3.68 -1.70
CA VAL A 48 -3.22 -3.60 -2.19
C VAL A 48 -4.18 -3.26 -1.06
N LEU A 49 -3.89 -3.69 0.17
CA LEU A 49 -4.70 -3.35 1.35
C LEU A 49 -4.29 -1.99 1.93
N LEU A 50 -2.99 -1.69 2.01
CA LEU A 50 -2.47 -0.50 2.70
C LEU A 50 -2.77 0.80 1.96
N LEU A 51 -2.57 0.85 0.64
CA LEU A 51 -2.71 2.09 -0.13
C LEU A 51 -4.15 2.65 -0.11
N PRO A 52 -5.22 1.84 -0.31
CA PRO A 52 -6.59 2.32 -0.18
C PRO A 52 -6.90 2.82 1.23
N THR A 53 -6.36 2.18 2.28
CA THR A 53 -6.56 2.62 3.66
C THR A 53 -5.91 3.99 3.92
N ILE A 54 -4.68 4.20 3.45
CA ILE A 54 -4.00 5.50 3.57
C ILE A 54 -4.78 6.59 2.84
N LEU A 55 -5.26 6.31 1.62
CA LEU A 55 -6.09 7.24 0.86
C LEU A 55 -7.35 7.64 1.64
N MET A 56 -8.05 6.67 2.23
CA MET A 56 -9.24 6.96 3.03
C MET A 56 -8.93 7.78 4.28
N LEU A 57 -7.84 7.46 4.99
CA LEU A 57 -7.43 8.23 6.16
C LEU A 57 -7.13 9.69 5.80
N LEU A 58 -6.48 9.95 4.66
CA LEU A 58 -6.18 11.29 4.17
C LEU A 58 -7.43 12.13 3.87
N VAL A 59 -8.54 11.49 3.49
CA VAL A 59 -9.78 12.20 3.12
C VAL A 59 -10.75 12.34 4.30
N VAL A 60 -10.77 11.35 5.20
CA VAL A 60 -11.66 11.37 6.39
C VAL A 60 -11.06 12.19 7.54
N SER A 61 -9.75 12.42 7.54
CA SER A 61 -9.09 13.23 8.56
C SER A 61 -9.07 14.69 8.11
N ASP A 62 -9.90 15.53 8.74
CA ASP A 62 -10.02 16.95 8.38
C ASP A 62 -8.67 17.71 8.45
N GLU A 63 -7.82 17.36 9.41
CA GLU A 63 -6.48 17.95 9.56
C GLU A 63 -5.45 16.88 9.92
N MET A 64 -4.77 16.33 8.91
CA MET A 64 -3.65 15.42 9.13
C MET A 64 -2.32 16.19 9.11
N PRO A 65 -1.50 16.12 10.17
CA PRO A 65 -0.19 16.79 10.18
C PRO A 65 0.70 16.29 9.04
N THR A 66 1.50 17.19 8.47
CA THR A 66 2.38 16.86 7.33
C THR A 66 3.40 15.78 7.71
N GLU A 67 3.82 15.76 8.98
CA GLU A 67 4.71 14.76 9.56
C GLU A 67 4.09 13.35 9.54
N VAL A 68 2.78 13.25 9.77
CA VAL A 68 2.05 11.98 9.70
C VAL A 68 1.98 11.50 8.26
N ILE A 69 1.68 12.38 7.31
CA ILE A 69 1.67 12.05 5.88
C ILE A 69 3.06 11.58 5.43
N ALA A 70 4.12 12.30 5.79
CA ALA A 70 5.49 11.93 5.48
C ALA A 70 5.87 10.56 6.10
N THR A 71 5.41 10.29 7.32
CA THR A 71 5.62 9.01 8.01
C THR A 71 4.90 7.87 7.29
N LEU A 72 3.65 8.07 6.87
CA LEU A 72 2.89 7.07 6.11
C LEU A 72 3.56 6.77 4.76
N LEU A 73 3.98 7.80 4.04
CA LEU A 73 4.70 7.65 2.76
C LEU A 73 6.05 6.96 2.95
N GLY A 74 6.81 7.35 3.98
CA GLY A 74 8.06 6.70 4.37
C GLY A 74 7.86 5.24 4.75
N GLY A 75 6.78 4.92 5.47
CA GLY A 75 6.39 3.55 5.81
C GLY A 75 6.08 2.70 4.58
N VAL A 76 5.36 3.24 3.60
CA VAL A 76 5.13 2.57 2.30
C VAL A 76 6.45 2.36 1.56
N ALA A 77 7.31 3.38 1.48
CA ALA A 77 8.62 3.25 0.83
C ALA A 77 9.49 2.18 1.51
N GLY A 78 9.57 2.18 2.84
CA GLY A 78 10.26 1.16 3.62
C GLY A 78 9.66 -0.24 3.41
N TYR A 79 8.34 -0.35 3.33
CA TYR A 79 7.67 -1.62 3.04
C TYR A 79 8.00 -2.18 1.65
N ILE A 80 8.19 -1.31 0.66
CA ILE A 80 8.53 -1.69 -0.73
C ILE A 80 10.03 -2.02 -0.84
N PHE A 81 10.90 -1.14 -0.36
CA PHE A 81 12.33 -1.16 -0.64
C PHE A 81 13.19 -1.74 0.48
N GLY A 82 12.67 -1.88 1.71
CA GLY A 82 13.45 -2.28 2.89
C GLY A 82 13.88 -3.74 2.95
N ARG A 83 13.48 -4.58 1.97
CA ARG A 83 13.82 -6.02 1.93
C ARG A 83 15.14 -6.33 1.19
N GLY A 84 16.01 -5.34 1.01
CA GLY A 84 17.21 -5.44 0.16
C GLY A 84 18.31 -6.39 0.61
N ASP A 85 18.36 -6.78 1.90
CA ASP A 85 19.61 -7.29 2.50
C ASP A 85 19.51 -8.66 3.20
N ASP A 86 18.46 -9.45 2.98
CA ASP A 86 18.39 -10.84 3.50
C ASP A 86 19.28 -11.83 2.72
N LYS A 87 20.41 -11.37 2.15
CA LYS A 87 21.45 -12.27 1.68
C LYS A 87 22.23 -12.76 2.90
N PRO A 88 22.31 -14.08 3.16
CA PRO A 88 23.14 -14.59 4.24
C PRO A 88 24.58 -14.07 4.07
N PRO A 89 25.31 -13.78 5.16
CA PRO A 89 26.69 -13.33 5.09
C PRO A 89 27.49 -14.24 4.16
N ARG A 90 28.18 -13.65 3.16
CA ARG A 90 29.06 -14.43 2.28
C ARG A 90 30.04 -15.22 3.16
N PRO A 91 30.18 -16.55 2.95
CA PRO A 91 31.21 -17.33 3.63
C PRO A 91 32.54 -16.61 3.47
N LYS A 92 33.25 -16.39 4.57
CA LYS A 92 34.61 -15.83 4.52
C LYS A 92 35.45 -16.81 3.72
N ASP A 93 36.04 -16.36 2.61
CA ASP A 93 36.96 -17.19 1.84
C ASP A 93 38.08 -17.69 2.77
N PRO A 94 38.39 -18.99 2.78
CA PRO A 94 39.53 -19.50 3.55
C PRO A 94 40.79 -18.81 3.03
N LYS A 95 41.52 -18.20 3.97
CA LYS A 95 42.85 -17.60 3.74
C LYS A 95 43.89 -18.67 3.43
#